data_AF-A0A8T5JKS7-F1
#
_entry.id   AF-A0A8T5JKS7-F1
#
_cell.length_a   1.000
_cell.length_b   1.000
_cell.length_c   1.000
_cell.angle_alpha   90.00
_cell.angle_beta   90.00
_cell.angle_gamma   90.00
#
_symmetry.space_group_name_H-M   'P 1'
#
loop_
_entity.id
_entity.type
_entity.pdbx_description
1 polymer ?
#
loop_
_entity_poly.entity_id
_entity_poly.type
_entity_poly.pdbx_seq_one_letter_code
_entity_poly.pdbx_strand_id
1 'polypeptide(L)'
;MEEEIHHELSKYSVKTEEIKNEKGWSYLNVSVFLDGEQIGEYIRNYPSLSDTFYPFKKDGKGYALYSKHYTATGVMKLPSCEEVCSEELISSGFCPVEYYVPYDLEEGLVGQIGFVAGCVWGDDSSWKIQVLDLSNIENGVILRDDRFRYIELPQEVKLKNAISTWHYDKEDDIIEIAATKKFKLWSGKEIKS
;
A
#
# COMPACT_ATOMS: atom_id res chain seq x y z
N MET A 1 -4.13 21.74 -5.20
CA MET A 1 -4.80 20.45 -5.49
C MET A 1 -4.29 19.37 -4.55
N GLU A 2 -3.00 19.03 -4.57
CA GLU A 2 -2.42 18.02 -3.66
C GLU A 2 -2.64 18.34 -2.16
N GLU A 3 -2.36 19.56 -1.71
CA GLU A 3 -2.59 19.95 -0.30
C GLU A 3 -4.05 19.84 0.14
N GLU A 4 -4.99 20.15 -0.76
CA GLU A 4 -6.43 20.05 -0.50
C GLU A 4 -6.87 18.58 -0.42
N ILE A 5 -6.39 17.75 -1.33
CA ILE A 5 -6.62 16.30 -1.30
C ILE A 5 -6.05 15.71 -0.01
N HIS A 6 -4.82 16.06 0.37
CA HIS A 6 -4.24 15.61 1.62
C HIS A 6 -5.02 16.07 2.85
N HIS A 7 -5.49 17.33 2.86
CA HIS A 7 -6.32 17.83 3.94
C HIS A 7 -7.61 17.02 4.08
N GLU A 8 -8.31 16.73 2.98
CA GLU A 8 -9.51 15.91 3.00
C GLU A 8 -9.23 14.47 3.45
N LEU A 9 -8.17 13.84 2.93
CA LEU A 9 -7.85 12.45 3.24
C LEU A 9 -7.31 12.28 4.67
N SER A 10 -6.71 13.32 5.25
CA SER A 10 -6.22 13.32 6.64
C SER A 10 -7.32 13.16 7.69
N LYS A 11 -8.58 13.36 7.29
CA LYS A 11 -9.76 13.16 8.15
C LYS A 11 -10.06 11.68 8.39
N TYR A 12 -9.57 10.80 7.52
CA TYR A 12 -9.71 9.37 7.69
C TYR A 12 -8.65 8.84 8.65
N SER A 13 -9.07 7.96 9.55
CA SER A 13 -8.16 7.28 10.48
C SER A 13 -8.66 5.87 10.79
N VAL A 14 -7.80 5.05 11.37
CA VAL A 14 -8.16 3.70 11.82
C VAL A 14 -7.85 3.50 13.30
N LYS A 15 -8.63 2.64 13.95
CA LYS A 15 -8.29 2.04 15.24
C LYS A 15 -8.29 0.53 15.08
N THR A 16 -7.36 -0.13 15.76
CA THR A 16 -7.19 -1.58 15.66
C THR A 16 -7.35 -2.26 17.00
N GLU A 17 -8.05 -3.39 17.01
CA GLU A 17 -8.23 -4.24 18.19
C GLU A 17 -7.90 -5.69 17.83
N GLU A 18 -6.98 -6.32 18.58
CA GLU A 18 -6.64 -7.72 18.37
C GLU A 18 -7.76 -8.63 18.89
N ILE A 19 -8.26 -9.52 18.03
CA ILE A 19 -9.22 -10.56 18.38
C ILE A 19 -8.46 -11.86 18.57
N LYS A 20 -8.33 -12.31 19.82
CA LYS A 20 -7.63 -13.55 20.15
C LYS A 20 -8.34 -14.77 19.57
N ASN A 21 -7.55 -15.66 18.97
CA ASN A 21 -8.00 -16.95 18.50
C ASN A 21 -7.33 -18.05 19.34
N GLU A 22 -8.12 -18.93 19.96
CA GLU A 22 -7.58 -19.98 20.84
C GLU A 22 -6.83 -21.09 20.08
N LYS A 23 -7.06 -21.24 18.77
CA LYS A 23 -6.57 -22.38 17.97
C LYS A 23 -5.79 -21.97 16.72
N GLY A 24 -5.22 -20.77 16.69
CA GLY A 24 -4.43 -20.30 15.55
C GLY A 24 -3.97 -18.86 15.73
N TRP A 25 -3.69 -18.21 14.62
CA TRP A 25 -3.37 -16.79 14.60
C TRP A 25 -4.58 -15.96 15.04
N SER A 26 -4.33 -14.93 15.85
CA SER A 26 -5.32 -13.90 16.16
C SER A 26 -5.74 -13.16 14.89
N TYR A 27 -6.87 -12.46 14.98
CA TYR A 27 -7.32 -11.54 13.94
C TYR A 27 -7.13 -10.10 14.42
N LEU A 28 -7.32 -9.15 13.51
CA LEU A 28 -7.34 -7.73 13.84
C LEU A 28 -8.66 -7.14 13.36
N ASN A 29 -9.46 -6.60 14.28
CA ASN A 29 -10.52 -5.70 13.89
C ASN A 29 -9.90 -4.36 13.51
N VAL A 30 -10.24 -3.81 12.35
CA VAL A 30 -9.83 -2.48 11.90
C VAL A 30 -11.08 -1.64 11.73
N SER A 31 -11.31 -0.71 12.65
CA SER A 31 -12.41 0.26 12.59
C SER A 31 -11.95 1.51 11.86
N VAL A 32 -12.69 1.93 10.84
CA VAL A 32 -12.41 3.09 9.98
C VAL A 32 -13.26 4.27 10.45
N PHE A 33 -12.62 5.44 10.59
CA PHE A 33 -13.24 6.67 11.06
C PHE A 33 -13.11 7.78 10.02
N LEU A 34 -14.11 8.65 9.94
CA LEU A 34 -14.09 9.93 9.23
C LEU A 34 -14.44 11.04 10.24
N ASP A 35 -13.56 12.02 10.41
CA ASP A 35 -13.76 13.12 11.37
C ASP A 35 -14.10 12.63 12.79
N GLY A 36 -13.57 11.47 13.18
CA GLY A 36 -13.78 10.84 14.49
C GLY A 36 -15.05 9.98 14.62
N GLU A 37 -15.91 9.94 13.61
CA GLU A 37 -17.09 9.05 13.56
C GLU A 37 -16.73 7.73 12.86
N GLN A 38 -17.11 6.59 13.43
CA GLN A 38 -16.86 5.29 12.81
C GLN A 38 -17.78 5.09 11.60
N ILE A 39 -17.20 4.88 10.43
CA ILE A 39 -17.92 4.74 9.15
C ILE A 39 -17.91 3.30 8.61
N GLY A 40 -17.09 2.43 9.17
CA GLY A 40 -17.01 1.02 8.77
C GLY A 40 -15.97 0.25 9.57
N GLU A 41 -15.87 -1.04 9.28
CA GLU A 41 -14.85 -1.91 9.86
C GLU A 41 -14.59 -3.13 8.98
N TYR A 42 -13.44 -3.76 9.17
CA TYR A 42 -13.12 -5.05 8.56
C TYR A 42 -12.21 -5.88 9.46
N ILE A 43 -12.28 -7.20 9.29
CA ILE A 43 -11.41 -8.15 10.00
C ILE A 43 -10.24 -8.52 9.09
N ARG A 44 -9.02 -8.28 9.58
CA ARG A 44 -7.79 -8.80 8.97
C ARG A 44 -7.42 -10.13 9.60
N ASN A 45 -7.04 -11.11 8.78
CA ASN A 45 -6.69 -12.46 9.23
C ASN A 45 -5.28 -12.62 9.84
N TYR A 46 -4.59 -11.50 10.13
CA TYR A 46 -3.28 -11.48 10.76
C TYR A 46 -3.05 -10.14 11.48
N PRO A 47 -2.62 -10.12 12.75
CA PRO A 47 -2.66 -8.93 13.58
C PRO A 47 -1.43 -8.02 13.47
N SER A 48 -0.30 -8.55 13.01
CA SER A 48 0.92 -7.78 12.86
C SER A 48 0.93 -6.97 11.56
N LEU A 49 1.76 -5.93 11.51
CA LEU A 49 1.98 -5.08 10.34
C LEU A 49 0.68 -4.41 9.87
N SER A 50 0.09 -3.61 10.76
CA SER A 50 -1.28 -3.09 10.65
C SER A 50 -1.43 -1.73 9.96
N ASP A 51 -0.35 -1.12 9.45
CA ASP A 51 -0.38 0.15 8.70
C ASP A 51 -0.86 -0.07 7.24
N THR A 52 -2.01 -0.73 7.10
CA THR A 52 -2.56 -1.24 5.84
C THR A 52 -3.92 -0.61 5.54
N PHE A 53 -4.07 0.68 5.83
CA PHE A 53 -5.20 1.50 5.41
C PHE A 53 -4.66 2.81 4.84
N TYR A 54 -4.92 3.06 3.56
CA TYR A 54 -4.43 4.25 2.89
C TYR A 54 -5.54 4.89 2.04
N PRO A 55 -6.14 6.00 2.50
CA PRO A 55 -7.19 6.69 1.77
C PRO A 55 -6.60 7.41 0.56
N PHE A 56 -7.30 7.38 -0.57
CA PHE A 56 -6.91 8.07 -1.79
C PHE A 56 -8.10 8.58 -2.61
N LYS A 57 -7.84 9.46 -3.58
CA LYS A 57 -8.82 9.93 -4.57
C LYS A 57 -8.47 9.45 -5.97
N LYS A 58 -9.50 9.11 -6.73
CA LYS A 58 -9.44 8.84 -8.17
C LYS A 58 -10.69 9.42 -8.83
N ASP A 59 -10.52 10.22 -9.87
CA ASP A 59 -11.62 10.85 -10.62
C ASP A 59 -12.64 11.58 -9.71
N GLY A 60 -12.13 12.25 -8.67
CA GLY A 60 -12.94 12.97 -7.68
C GLY A 60 -13.66 12.10 -6.64
N LYS A 61 -13.56 10.77 -6.72
CA LYS A 61 -14.17 9.81 -5.79
C LYS A 61 -13.16 9.34 -4.74
N GLY A 62 -13.64 9.06 -3.53
CA GLY A 62 -12.83 8.57 -2.42
C GLY A 62 -12.74 7.04 -2.39
N TYR A 63 -11.53 6.53 -2.17
CA TYR A 63 -11.23 5.12 -2.03
C TYR A 63 -10.22 4.90 -0.91
N ALA A 64 -10.01 3.64 -0.50
CA ALA A 64 -8.86 3.27 0.31
C ALA A 64 -8.24 1.96 -0.19
N LEU A 65 -6.90 1.94 -0.25
CA LEU A 65 -6.15 0.70 -0.26
C LEU A 65 -6.18 0.10 1.14
N TYR A 66 -6.44 -1.19 1.21
CA TYR A 66 -6.50 -1.88 2.48
C TYR A 66 -6.18 -3.37 2.36
N SER A 67 -6.14 -4.10 3.48
CA SER A 67 -5.81 -5.53 3.45
C SER A 67 -6.54 -6.34 4.53
N LYS A 68 -7.63 -6.99 4.13
CA LYS A 68 -8.36 -8.02 4.91
C LYS A 68 -7.59 -9.34 5.01
N HIS A 69 -6.88 -9.69 3.96
CA HIS A 69 -6.07 -10.89 3.92
C HIS A 69 -4.59 -10.52 3.95
N TYR A 70 -3.85 -11.15 4.85
CA TYR A 70 -2.43 -10.89 5.09
C TYR A 70 -1.57 -10.89 3.83
N THR A 71 -1.99 -11.58 2.77
CA THR A 71 -1.25 -11.73 1.51
C THR A 71 -1.88 -10.99 0.31
N ALA A 72 -2.89 -10.15 0.54
CA ALA A 72 -3.63 -9.49 -0.53
C ALA A 72 -3.97 -8.02 -0.21
N THR A 73 -3.92 -7.20 -1.24
CA THR A 73 -4.38 -5.82 -1.28
C THR A 73 -5.81 -5.79 -1.81
N GLY A 74 -6.65 -4.95 -1.19
CA GLY A 74 -7.98 -4.63 -1.68
C GLY A 74 -8.19 -3.13 -1.80
N VAL A 75 -9.29 -2.78 -2.46
CA VAL A 75 -9.80 -1.42 -2.59
C VAL A 75 -11.22 -1.37 -2.04
N MET A 76 -11.52 -0.35 -1.24
CA MET A 76 -12.88 -0.03 -0.82
C MET A 76 -13.26 1.39 -1.24
N LYS A 77 -14.56 1.68 -1.35
CA LYS A 77 -15.08 3.05 -1.51
C LYS A 77 -15.08 3.76 -0.16
N LEU A 78 -14.82 5.06 -0.17
CA LEU A 78 -15.03 5.94 0.97
C LEU A 78 -16.14 6.96 0.65
N PRO A 79 -17.00 7.31 1.63
CA PRO A 79 -16.98 6.87 3.03
C PRO A 79 -17.78 5.57 3.29
N SER A 80 -18.35 4.91 2.28
CA SER A 80 -19.26 3.75 2.50
C SER A 80 -18.57 2.48 3.00
N CYS A 81 -17.24 2.39 2.92
CA CYS A 81 -16.43 1.21 3.24
C CYS A 81 -16.86 -0.06 2.44
N GLU A 82 -17.53 0.12 1.31
CA GLU A 82 -17.93 -0.98 0.43
C GLU A 82 -16.69 -1.49 -0.34
N GLU A 83 -16.45 -2.80 -0.30
CA GLU A 83 -15.37 -3.40 -1.09
C GLU A 83 -15.64 -3.23 -2.60
N VAL A 84 -14.60 -2.81 -3.32
CA VAL A 84 -14.62 -2.64 -4.78
C VAL A 84 -13.98 -3.85 -5.45
N CYS A 85 -12.77 -4.20 -4.99
CA CYS A 85 -12.01 -5.33 -5.51
C CYS A 85 -10.92 -5.76 -4.53
N SER A 86 -10.37 -6.95 -4.76
CA SER A 86 -9.22 -7.50 -4.05
C SER A 86 -8.37 -8.31 -5.02
N GLU A 87 -7.08 -8.39 -4.75
CA GLU A 87 -6.23 -9.40 -5.36
C GLU A 87 -6.75 -10.83 -5.05
N GLU A 88 -6.40 -11.78 -5.92
CA GLU A 88 -6.62 -13.20 -5.64
C GLU A 88 -5.85 -13.65 -4.41
N LEU A 89 -6.48 -14.52 -3.61
CA LEU A 89 -5.89 -15.00 -2.37
C LEU A 89 -4.88 -16.11 -2.67
N ILE A 90 -3.60 -15.81 -2.41
CA ILE A 90 -2.50 -16.75 -2.55
C ILE A 90 -1.88 -17.02 -1.18
N SER A 91 -1.76 -18.29 -0.80
CA SER A 91 -1.26 -18.71 0.53
C SER A 91 0.19 -18.33 0.81
N SER A 92 0.99 -18.14 -0.24
CA SER A 92 2.39 -17.66 -0.18
C SER A 92 2.55 -16.32 -0.90
N GLY A 93 1.51 -15.48 -0.85
CA GLY A 93 1.50 -14.18 -1.51
C GLY A 93 2.38 -13.15 -0.80
N PHE A 94 2.34 -11.93 -1.32
CA PHE A 94 3.07 -10.79 -0.77
C PHE A 94 2.23 -10.13 0.33
N CYS A 95 2.87 -9.85 1.46
CA CYS A 95 2.26 -9.35 2.68
C CYS A 95 2.41 -7.83 2.77
N PRO A 96 1.37 -7.04 2.43
CA PRO A 96 1.45 -5.59 2.47
C PRO A 96 1.62 -5.09 3.91
N VAL A 97 2.49 -4.09 4.08
CA VAL A 97 2.76 -3.42 5.36
C VAL A 97 2.59 -1.91 5.28
N GLU A 98 2.65 -1.34 4.09
CA GLU A 98 2.46 0.10 3.84
C GLU A 98 2.01 0.32 2.39
N TYR A 99 1.17 1.33 2.17
CA TYR A 99 0.73 1.76 0.85
C TYR A 99 1.07 3.23 0.61
N TYR A 100 1.17 3.60 -0.66
CA TYR A 100 1.31 4.98 -1.08
C TYR A 100 0.67 5.21 -2.45
N VAL A 101 -0.04 6.33 -2.62
CA VAL A 101 -0.59 6.77 -3.90
C VAL A 101 -0.13 8.21 -4.13
N PRO A 102 0.72 8.48 -5.14
CA PRO A 102 1.19 9.84 -5.45
C PRO A 102 0.10 10.71 -6.08
N TYR A 103 0.22 12.02 -5.85
CA TYR A 103 -0.72 13.06 -6.37
C TYR A 103 -0.03 14.13 -7.19
N ASP A 104 1.30 14.10 -7.25
CA ASP A 104 2.18 14.96 -8.04
C ASP A 104 2.32 14.50 -9.51
N LEU A 105 1.47 13.57 -9.94
CA LEU A 105 1.34 13.12 -11.32
C LEU A 105 0.41 14.04 -12.14
N GLU A 106 0.48 13.95 -13.48
CA GLU A 106 -0.45 14.64 -14.37
C GLU A 106 -1.93 14.30 -14.05
N GLU A 107 -2.84 15.23 -14.37
CA GLU A 107 -4.28 15.17 -14.05
C GLU A 107 -4.98 13.85 -14.47
N GLY A 108 -4.46 13.15 -15.48
CA GLY A 108 -4.99 11.85 -15.95
C GLY A 108 -4.44 10.61 -15.23
N LEU A 109 -3.42 10.75 -14.37
CA LEU A 109 -2.74 9.65 -13.68
C LEU A 109 -2.94 9.67 -12.16
N VAL A 110 -3.49 10.75 -11.62
CA VAL A 110 -3.82 10.88 -10.21
C VAL A 110 -4.76 9.74 -9.77
N GLY A 111 -4.30 8.96 -8.79
CA GLY A 111 -5.06 7.82 -8.26
C GLY A 111 -5.15 6.60 -9.20
N GLN A 112 -4.43 6.60 -10.33
CA GLN A 112 -4.37 5.45 -11.26
C GLN A 112 -3.23 4.47 -10.89
N ILE A 113 -2.21 4.94 -10.17
CA ILE A 113 -1.04 4.15 -9.77
C ILE A 113 -0.86 4.25 -8.27
N GLY A 114 -0.60 3.11 -7.63
CA GLY A 114 -0.19 3.03 -6.24
C GLY A 114 1.09 2.20 -6.08
N PHE A 115 1.63 2.23 -4.88
CA PHE A 115 2.77 1.44 -4.46
C PHE A 115 2.43 0.70 -3.18
N VAL A 116 3.04 -0.47 -3.03
CA VAL A 116 2.94 -1.27 -1.83
C VAL A 116 4.33 -1.70 -1.38
N ALA A 117 4.60 -1.55 -0.09
CA ALA A 117 5.75 -2.15 0.58
C ALA A 117 5.29 -3.39 1.34
N GLY A 118 6.12 -4.42 1.38
CA GLY A 118 5.79 -5.65 2.09
C GLY A 118 6.80 -6.75 1.90
N CYS A 119 6.57 -7.90 2.51
CA CYS A 119 7.45 -9.06 2.37
C CYS A 119 6.80 -10.14 1.52
N VAL A 120 7.62 -11.06 1.00
CA VAL A 120 7.08 -12.35 0.56
C VAL A 120 6.97 -13.22 1.80
N TRP A 121 5.89 -14.00 1.92
CA TRP A 121 5.72 -14.89 3.06
C TRP A 121 7.00 -15.71 3.36
N GLY A 122 7.50 -15.62 4.60
CA GLY A 122 8.74 -16.26 5.04
C GLY A 122 10.01 -15.40 4.96
N ASP A 123 9.93 -14.18 4.41
CA ASP A 123 11.01 -13.19 4.34
C ASP A 123 10.70 -11.98 5.22
N ASP A 124 10.70 -12.15 6.54
CA ASP A 124 10.37 -11.09 7.50
C ASP A 124 11.52 -10.09 7.74
N SER A 125 12.49 -10.04 6.82
CA SER A 125 13.74 -9.30 6.99
C SER A 125 13.91 -8.11 6.05
N SER A 126 13.05 -7.99 5.05
CA SER A 126 13.15 -6.98 3.99
C SER A 126 11.77 -6.57 3.49
N TRP A 127 11.63 -5.30 3.11
CA TRP A 127 10.40 -4.76 2.53
C TRP A 127 10.62 -4.50 1.05
N LYS A 128 9.96 -5.28 0.20
CA LYS A 128 9.99 -5.14 -1.25
C LYS A 128 8.96 -4.10 -1.68
N ILE A 129 9.31 -3.28 -2.65
CA ILE A 129 8.41 -2.30 -3.26
C ILE A 129 7.82 -2.91 -4.54
N GLN A 130 6.50 -2.89 -4.67
CA GLN A 130 5.75 -3.31 -5.86
C GLN A 130 4.76 -2.23 -6.30
N VAL A 131 4.32 -2.31 -7.56
CA VAL A 131 3.37 -1.37 -8.16
C VAL A 131 1.95 -1.94 -8.07
N LEU A 132 1.00 -1.06 -7.82
CA LEU A 132 -0.43 -1.32 -7.90
C LEU A 132 -1.01 -0.55 -9.10
N ASP A 133 -1.59 -1.26 -10.05
CA ASP A 133 -2.43 -0.67 -11.09
C ASP A 133 -3.85 -0.50 -10.53
N LEU A 134 -4.24 0.77 -10.37
CA LEU A 134 -5.53 1.19 -9.86
C LEU A 134 -6.43 1.74 -10.98
N SER A 135 -6.00 1.65 -12.24
CA SER A 135 -6.70 2.29 -13.35
C SER A 135 -8.09 1.74 -13.58
N ASN A 136 -8.29 0.47 -13.25
CA ASN A 136 -9.49 -0.29 -13.55
C ASN A 136 -10.29 -0.70 -12.29
N ILE A 137 -10.06 -0.04 -11.15
CA ILE A 137 -10.74 -0.37 -9.89
C ILE A 137 -12.26 -0.24 -9.99
N GLU A 138 -12.78 0.71 -10.78
CA GLU A 138 -14.23 0.86 -10.95
C GLU A 138 -14.90 -0.33 -11.64
N ASN A 139 -14.13 -1.13 -12.38
CA ASN A 139 -14.58 -2.39 -12.99
C ASN A 139 -14.23 -3.60 -12.12
N GLY A 140 -13.84 -3.39 -10.86
CA GLY A 140 -13.53 -4.45 -9.91
C GLY A 140 -12.17 -5.09 -10.10
N VAL A 141 -11.20 -4.40 -10.73
CA VAL A 141 -9.87 -4.95 -11.01
C VAL A 141 -8.78 -4.11 -10.35
N ILE A 142 -7.94 -4.79 -9.55
CA ILE A 142 -6.66 -4.30 -9.06
C ILE A 142 -5.58 -5.28 -9.50
N LEU A 143 -4.45 -4.79 -9.98
CA LEU A 143 -3.30 -5.62 -10.31
C LEU A 143 -2.10 -5.17 -9.50
N ARG A 144 -1.31 -6.14 -9.04
CA ARG A 144 -0.01 -5.89 -8.43
C ARG A 144 1.06 -6.49 -9.32
N ASP A 145 2.11 -5.74 -9.57
CA ASP A 145 3.23 -6.20 -10.38
C ASP A 145 4.58 -5.90 -9.74
N ASP A 146 5.55 -6.76 -10.05
CA ASP A 146 6.94 -6.66 -9.62
C ASP A 146 7.84 -6.17 -10.75
N ARG A 147 7.39 -5.19 -11.56
CA ARG A 147 8.16 -4.69 -12.72
C ARG A 147 9.58 -4.23 -12.37
N PHE A 148 9.79 -3.78 -11.13
CA PHE A 148 11.09 -3.37 -10.61
C PHE A 148 11.91 -4.53 -10.01
N ARG A 149 11.39 -5.76 -10.06
CA ARG A 149 11.93 -6.95 -9.41
C ARG A 149 12.06 -6.74 -7.90
N TYR A 150 13.25 -7.01 -7.36
CA TYR A 150 13.54 -6.86 -5.95
C TYR A 150 14.15 -5.48 -5.69
N ILE A 151 13.33 -4.54 -5.21
CA ILE A 151 13.77 -3.27 -4.63
C ILE A 151 13.43 -3.27 -3.14
N GLU A 152 14.46 -3.26 -2.30
CA GLU A 152 14.33 -3.21 -0.85
C GLU A 152 14.19 -1.76 -0.38
N LEU A 153 13.03 -1.43 0.21
CA LEU A 153 12.77 -0.18 0.90
C LEU A 153 13.79 0.01 2.04
N PRO A 154 14.47 1.16 2.13
CA PRO A 154 15.39 1.44 3.24
C PRO A 154 14.72 1.33 4.61
N GLN A 155 15.46 0.78 5.57
CA GLN A 155 14.99 0.71 6.95
C GLN A 155 14.64 2.11 7.47
N GLU A 156 13.55 2.20 8.23
CA GLU A 156 13.04 3.45 8.82
C GLU A 156 12.56 4.51 7.81
N VAL A 157 12.58 4.21 6.51
CA VAL A 157 12.01 5.07 5.47
C VAL A 157 10.58 4.64 5.18
N LYS A 158 9.64 5.57 5.33
CA LYS A 158 8.24 5.38 4.89
C LYS A 158 8.17 5.30 3.37
N LEU A 159 7.32 4.43 2.84
CA LEU A 159 7.16 4.23 1.39
C LEU A 159 6.95 5.54 0.63
N LYS A 160 6.10 6.43 1.16
CA LYS A 160 5.84 7.75 0.56
C LYS A 160 7.08 8.64 0.40
N ASN A 161 8.12 8.42 1.20
CA ASN A 161 9.37 9.18 1.14
C ASN A 161 10.42 8.49 0.25
N ALA A 162 10.17 7.23 -0.12
CA ALA A 162 11.06 6.46 -0.99
C ALA A 162 10.67 6.58 -2.46
N ILE A 163 9.41 6.88 -2.77
CA ILE A 163 8.93 7.10 -4.13
C ILE A 163 8.98 8.60 -4.43
N SER A 164 9.63 8.97 -5.52
CA SER A 164 9.64 10.33 -6.05
C SER A 164 9.08 10.31 -7.47
N THR A 165 8.06 11.15 -7.70
CA THR A 165 7.51 11.39 -9.04
C THR A 165 7.83 12.80 -9.55
N TRP A 166 8.77 13.49 -8.88
CA TRP A 166 9.24 14.82 -9.27
C TRP A 166 9.80 14.89 -10.70
N HIS A 167 10.41 13.80 -11.15
CA HIS A 167 10.95 13.66 -12.50
C HIS A 167 10.02 12.84 -13.41
N TYR A 168 8.73 12.71 -13.07
CA TYR A 168 7.78 12.04 -13.92
C TYR A 168 7.62 12.78 -15.24
N ASP A 169 8.07 12.12 -16.30
CA ASP A 169 7.86 12.50 -17.69
C ASP A 169 6.95 11.45 -18.32
N LYS A 170 5.83 11.89 -18.89
CA LYS A 170 4.86 11.01 -19.54
C LYS A 170 5.35 10.41 -20.85
N GLU A 171 6.34 11.02 -21.49
CA GLU A 171 6.95 10.44 -22.69
C GLU A 171 7.82 9.22 -22.32
N ASP A 172 8.49 9.26 -21.17
CA ASP A 172 9.48 8.26 -20.76
C ASP A 172 9.01 7.35 -19.60
N ASP A 173 7.89 7.67 -18.93
CA ASP A 173 7.32 6.96 -17.77
C ASP A 173 8.35 6.73 -16.63
N ILE A 174 9.12 7.78 -16.30
CA ILE A 174 10.23 7.69 -15.33
C ILE A 174 9.76 8.03 -13.91
N ILE A 175 10.16 7.23 -12.93
CA ILE A 175 10.07 7.56 -11.51
C ILE A 175 11.40 7.25 -10.82
N GLU A 176 11.60 7.80 -9.63
CA GLU A 176 12.76 7.51 -8.79
C GLU A 176 12.34 6.76 -7.52
N ILE A 177 13.15 5.76 -7.14
CA ILE A 177 12.92 4.95 -5.95
C ILE A 177 14.19 4.92 -5.10
N ALA A 178 14.11 5.40 -3.86
CA ALA A 178 15.15 5.22 -2.86
C ALA A 178 15.20 3.75 -2.44
N ALA A 179 16.38 3.13 -2.51
CA ALA A 179 16.56 1.70 -2.31
C ALA A 179 17.80 1.37 -1.46
N THR A 180 17.73 0.25 -0.73
CA THR A 180 18.88 -0.30 0.00
C THR A 180 19.80 -1.05 -0.96
N LYS A 181 21.11 -0.81 -0.83
CA LYS A 181 22.15 -1.62 -1.46
C LYS A 181 23.16 -2.09 -0.41
N LYS A 182 23.54 -3.37 -0.50
CA LYS A 182 24.48 -4.00 0.44
C LYS A 182 25.84 -4.14 -0.23
N PHE A 183 26.91 -3.76 0.46
CA PHE A 183 28.28 -3.82 -0.05
C PHE A 183 29.21 -4.50 0.94
N LYS A 184 30.20 -5.23 0.40
CA LYS A 184 31.34 -5.71 1.19
C LYS A 184 32.28 -4.53 1.48
N LEU A 185 32.30 -4.08 2.74
CA LEU A 185 33.04 -2.89 3.21
C LEU A 185 34.45 -2.75 2.60
N TRP A 186 35.26 -3.81 2.63
CA TRP A 186 36.67 -3.74 2.22
C TRP A 186 36.90 -3.84 0.71
N SER A 187 35.96 -4.43 -0.03
CA SER A 187 36.13 -4.66 -1.48
C SER A 187 35.28 -3.72 -2.35
N GLY A 188 34.34 -3.00 -1.74
CA GLY A 188 33.33 -2.23 -2.46
C GLY A 188 32.37 -3.08 -3.31
N LYS A 189 32.49 -4.41 -3.27
CA LYS A 189 31.66 -5.30 -4.08
C LYS A 189 30.23 -5.33 -3.56
N GLU A 190 29.28 -5.02 -4.44
CA GLU A 190 27.84 -5.17 -4.19
C GLU A 190 27.47 -6.63 -3.92
N ILE A 191 26.64 -6.83 -2.89
CA ILE A 191 26.02 -8.11 -2.55
C ILE A 191 24.62 -8.07 -3.16
N LYS A 192 24.40 -8.84 -4.23
CA LYS A 192 23.08 -8.98 -4.84
C LYS A 192 22.19 -9.80 -3.91
N SER A 193 21.04 -9.24 -3.55
CA SER A 193 19.89 -9.93 -2.95
C SER A 193 19.25 -10.88 -3.95
#